data_AF-A0A520PNH7-F1
#
_entry.id   AF-A0A520PNH7-F1
#
_cell.length_a   1.000
_cell.length_b   1.000
_cell.length_c   1.000
_cell.angle_alpha   90.00
_cell.angle_beta   90.00
_cell.angle_gamma   90.00
#
_symmetry.space_group_name_H-M   'P 1'
#
loop_
_entity.id
_entity.type
_entity.pdbx_description
1 polymer ?
#
loop_
_entity_poly.entity_id
_entity_poly.type
_entity_poly.pdbx_seq_one_letter_code
_entity_poly.pdbx_strand_id
1 'polypeptide(L)'
;MKRNKKSLSFFLGIIIAAGTTGCGWFGENVEPKNEAYESGKRALSKGKYELAKAHFRRIEQSSPYYPQAVWMIQKVPFKKGLAAFDQKNYQIAVVDLSKVPLHSPDYIEAQRYIDRSNYYILVGRFQQSSEIDRFILIHELVNISNKIGESKFLLDSLDMIKTGIDTSSSNKQTKDLINLLGSVVALNKKPEVHQKALNYLLTDFGQFYDQTEIRPQVLQIIGTLKMEHM
;
A
#
# COMPACT_ATOMS: atom_id res chain seq x y z
N MET A 1 -53.31 12.46 23.86
CA MET A 1 -52.76 13.68 24.49
C MET A 1 -51.67 13.26 25.48
N LYS A 2 -50.45 13.83 25.35
CA LYS A 2 -49.26 13.76 26.22
C LYS A 2 -48.46 12.44 26.35
N ARG A 3 -47.26 12.49 25.75
CA ARG A 3 -46.03 11.73 26.04
C ARG A 3 -45.56 12.01 27.48
N ASN A 4 -44.86 11.07 28.14
CA ASN A 4 -43.70 11.46 28.94
C ASN A 4 -42.56 10.44 28.91
N LYS A 5 -41.34 10.98 28.95
CA LYS A 5 -40.04 10.37 28.62
C LYS A 5 -39.33 9.77 29.85
N LYS A 6 -38.53 8.73 29.58
CA LYS A 6 -37.19 8.38 30.13
C LYS A 6 -36.90 8.56 31.64
N SER A 7 -36.52 7.45 32.28
CA SER A 7 -35.32 7.31 33.14
C SER A 7 -34.98 5.80 33.19
N LEU A 8 -33.90 5.32 32.57
CA LEU A 8 -32.48 5.33 32.99
C LEU A 8 -32.18 4.46 34.23
N SER A 9 -31.55 3.30 33.95
CA SER A 9 -30.76 2.42 34.84
C SER A 9 -31.56 1.65 35.90
N PHE A 10 -31.28 0.40 36.26
CA PHE A 10 -29.99 -0.25 36.51
C PHE A 10 -30.19 -1.78 36.44
N PHE A 11 -29.08 -2.48 36.20
CA PHE A 11 -28.83 -3.93 36.28
C PHE A 11 -29.65 -4.75 37.29
N LEU A 12 -29.95 -6.00 36.90
CA LEU A 12 -30.14 -7.26 37.65
C LEU A 12 -31.25 -8.02 36.91
N GLY A 13 -31.08 -9.20 36.32
CA GLY A 13 -30.17 -10.29 36.57
C GLY A 13 -31.01 -11.56 36.46
N ILE A 14 -30.82 -12.39 35.42
CA ILE A 14 -31.24 -13.79 35.46
C ILE A 14 -30.14 -14.64 34.84
N ILE A 15 -29.60 -15.48 35.72
CA ILE A 15 -28.61 -16.51 35.55
C ILE A 15 -29.27 -17.75 34.92
N ILE A 16 -28.64 -18.27 33.87
CA ILE A 16 -28.33 -19.67 33.54
C ILE A 16 -29.23 -20.78 34.13
N ALA A 17 -29.90 -21.52 33.25
CA ALA A 17 -30.07 -22.99 33.31
C ALA A 17 -30.41 -23.51 31.89
N ALA A 18 -29.43 -24.03 31.16
CA ALA A 18 -29.25 -25.46 30.85
C ALA A 18 -30.40 -26.09 30.02
N GLY A 19 -30.11 -26.40 28.74
CA GLY A 19 -31.02 -27.11 27.86
C GLY A 19 -30.50 -27.24 26.42
N THR A 20 -29.51 -28.12 26.24
CA THR A 20 -29.32 -28.96 25.04
C THR A 20 -29.74 -28.37 23.68
N THR A 21 -28.87 -27.57 23.06
CA THR A 21 -28.66 -27.55 21.60
C THR A 21 -27.26 -27.03 21.34
N GLY A 22 -26.27 -27.74 21.86
CA GLY A 22 -24.95 -27.69 21.26
C GLY A 22 -25.09 -28.26 19.86
N CYS A 23 -24.97 -27.43 18.83
CA CYS A 23 -24.58 -27.89 17.50
C CYS A 23 -23.10 -28.34 17.58
N GLY A 24 -22.89 -29.44 18.31
CA GLY A 24 -21.75 -30.31 18.11
C GLY A 24 -22.00 -31.07 16.83
N TRP A 25 -21.41 -30.61 15.73
CA TRP A 25 -21.28 -31.44 14.52
C TRP A 25 -19.86 -31.52 13.96
N PHE A 26 -18.88 -30.99 14.68
CA PHE A 26 -17.48 -31.39 14.50
C PHE A 26 -17.12 -32.25 15.69
N GLY A 27 -17.30 -33.56 15.53
CA GLY A 27 -16.73 -34.52 16.47
C GLY A 27 -15.25 -34.22 16.66
N GLU A 28 -14.76 -34.43 17.87
CA GLU A 28 -13.34 -34.52 18.21
C GLU A 28 -12.73 -35.76 17.53
N ASN A 29 -12.74 -35.80 16.20
CA ASN A 29 -11.81 -36.59 15.45
C ASN A 29 -10.55 -35.76 15.39
N VAL A 30 -9.53 -36.15 16.17
CA VAL A 30 -8.16 -35.74 15.87
C VAL A 30 -7.92 -36.19 14.42
N GLU A 31 -8.03 -35.26 13.47
CA GLU A 31 -7.84 -35.57 12.05
C GLU A 31 -6.50 -36.33 11.92
N PRO A 32 -6.47 -37.48 11.22
CA PRO A 32 -5.23 -38.23 11.09
C PRO A 32 -4.16 -37.32 10.50
N LYS A 33 -2.99 -37.25 11.14
CA LYS A 33 -1.88 -36.39 10.70
C LYS A 33 -1.53 -36.72 9.25
N ASN A 34 -1.73 -35.77 8.34
CA ASN A 34 -1.29 -35.91 6.95
C ASN A 34 0.18 -35.47 6.84
N GLU A 35 1.09 -36.42 6.65
CA GLU A 35 2.53 -36.15 6.58
C GLU A 35 2.90 -35.18 5.46
N ALA A 36 2.24 -35.28 4.30
CA ALA A 36 2.46 -34.37 3.18
C ALA A 36 2.02 -32.94 3.54
N TYR A 37 0.87 -32.79 4.20
CA TYR A 37 0.39 -31.48 4.66
C TYR A 37 1.35 -30.84 5.67
N GLU A 38 1.79 -31.59 6.69
CA GLU A 38 2.74 -31.11 7.69
C GLU A 38 4.11 -30.78 7.09
N SER A 39 4.58 -31.59 6.15
CA SER A 39 5.84 -31.34 5.45
C SER A 39 5.74 -30.12 4.54
N GLY A 40 4.60 -29.90 3.89
CA GLY A 40 4.31 -28.68 3.13
C GLY A 40 4.35 -27.43 4.01
N LYS A 41 3.67 -27.45 5.17
CA LYS A 41 3.71 -26.35 6.14
C LYS A 41 5.14 -26.05 6.62
N ARG A 42 5.92 -27.08 6.96
CA ARG A 42 7.32 -26.95 7.39
C ARG A 42 8.23 -26.42 6.27
N ALA A 43 8.02 -26.84 5.02
CA ALA A 43 8.78 -26.32 3.90
C ALA A 43 8.44 -24.84 3.65
N LEU A 44 7.15 -24.47 3.74
CA LEU A 44 6.70 -23.10 3.55
C LEU A 44 7.27 -22.16 4.62
N SER A 45 7.26 -22.56 5.90
CA SER A 45 7.82 -21.74 6.99
C SER A 45 9.33 -21.54 6.87
N LYS A 46 10.04 -22.47 6.21
CA LYS A 46 11.47 -22.38 5.90
C LYS A 46 11.75 -21.65 4.58
N GLY A 47 10.75 -21.05 3.92
CA GLY A 47 10.92 -20.38 2.63
C GLY A 47 11.22 -21.31 1.45
N LYS A 48 11.06 -22.63 1.62
CA LYS A 48 11.26 -23.63 0.55
C LYS A 48 9.99 -23.76 -0.28
N TYR A 49 9.65 -22.70 -1.01
CA TYR A 49 8.34 -22.53 -1.67
C TYR A 49 7.97 -23.62 -2.67
N GLU A 50 8.88 -24.01 -3.57
CA GLU A 50 8.59 -25.06 -4.55
C GLU A 50 8.48 -26.45 -3.91
N LEU A 51 9.29 -26.71 -2.88
CA LEU A 51 9.19 -27.94 -2.09
C LEU A 51 7.85 -27.99 -1.32
N ALA A 52 7.40 -26.86 -0.77
CA ALA A 52 6.10 -26.76 -0.12
C ALA A 52 4.96 -27.09 -1.09
N LYS A 53 4.96 -26.49 -2.29
CA LYS A 53 3.98 -26.81 -3.35
C LYS A 53 4.01 -28.28 -3.73
N ALA A 54 5.21 -28.87 -3.87
CA ALA A 54 5.35 -30.28 -4.17
C ALA A 54 4.72 -31.18 -3.09
N HIS A 55 4.92 -30.86 -1.81
CA HIS A 55 4.28 -31.58 -0.71
C HIS A 55 2.75 -31.42 -0.71
N PHE A 56 2.22 -30.20 -0.86
CA PHE A 56 0.77 -29.99 -0.89
C PHE A 56 0.09 -30.67 -2.07
N ARG A 57 0.74 -30.75 -3.24
CA ARG A 57 0.22 -31.44 -4.43
C ARG A 57 0.14 -32.96 -4.30
N ARG A 58 0.81 -33.56 -3.31
CA ARG A 58 0.70 -35.00 -3.02
C ARG A 58 -0.56 -35.37 -2.25
N ILE A 59 -1.32 -34.38 -1.80
CA ILE A 59 -2.57 -34.63 -1.08
C ILE A 59 -3.64 -34.95 -2.11
N GLU A 60 -4.16 -36.17 -2.05
CA GLU A 60 -5.21 -36.68 -2.94
C GLU A 60 -6.50 -35.86 -2.81
N GLN A 61 -7.25 -35.75 -3.92
CA GLN A 61 -8.50 -34.96 -3.96
C GLN A 61 -9.57 -35.46 -2.98
N SER A 62 -9.57 -36.76 -2.68
CA SER A 62 -10.47 -37.38 -1.70
C SER A 62 -10.08 -37.10 -0.24
N SER A 63 -8.90 -36.53 0.01
CA SER A 63 -8.43 -36.23 1.37
C SER A 63 -9.19 -35.05 1.96
N PRO A 64 -9.56 -35.09 3.26
CA PRO A 64 -10.14 -33.94 3.96
C PRO A 64 -9.17 -32.74 4.02
N TYR A 65 -7.88 -32.94 3.75
CA TYR A 65 -6.85 -31.89 3.70
C TYR A 65 -6.70 -31.23 2.32
N TYR A 66 -7.37 -31.74 1.28
CA TYR A 66 -7.18 -31.25 -0.08
C TYR A 66 -7.56 -29.77 -0.25
N PRO A 67 -8.71 -29.28 0.25
CA PRO A 67 -9.04 -27.85 0.17
C PRO A 67 -7.98 -26.96 0.83
N GLN A 68 -7.48 -27.36 2.00
CA GLN A 68 -6.44 -26.66 2.75
C GLN A 68 -5.12 -26.68 1.99
N ALA A 69 -4.77 -27.80 1.35
CA ALA A 69 -3.58 -27.91 0.51
C ALA A 69 -3.63 -26.97 -0.70
N VAL A 70 -4.78 -26.91 -1.39
CA VAL A 70 -5.01 -25.98 -2.50
C VAL A 70 -4.88 -24.54 -2.03
N TRP A 71 -5.49 -24.18 -0.90
CA TRP A 71 -5.35 -22.84 -0.32
C TRP A 71 -3.89 -22.50 0.01
N MET A 72 -3.15 -23.44 0.60
CA MET A 72 -1.74 -23.24 0.91
C MET A 72 -0.87 -23.07 -0.35
N ILE A 73 -1.18 -23.77 -1.45
CA ILE A 73 -0.52 -23.57 -2.75
C ILE A 73 -0.79 -22.16 -3.28
N GLN A 74 -2.03 -21.68 -3.19
CA GLN A 74 -2.41 -20.33 -3.63
C GLN A 74 -1.77 -19.22 -2.78
N LYS A 75 -1.37 -19.52 -1.54
CA LYS A 75 -0.65 -18.60 -0.65
C LYS A 75 0.84 -18.45 -0.97
N VAL A 76 1.42 -19.41 -1.69
CA VAL A 76 2.86 -19.42 -1.98
C VAL A 76 3.35 -18.19 -2.74
N PRO A 77 2.68 -17.73 -3.82
CA PRO A 77 3.12 -16.53 -4.54
C PRO A 77 3.22 -15.29 -3.65
N PHE A 78 2.24 -15.09 -2.76
CA PHE A 78 2.26 -13.99 -1.80
C PHE A 78 3.48 -14.07 -0.88
N LYS A 79 3.72 -15.23 -0.25
CA LYS A 79 4.86 -15.41 0.67
C LYS A 79 6.21 -15.27 -0.03
N LYS A 80 6.33 -15.76 -1.26
CA LYS A 80 7.56 -15.66 -2.05
C LYS A 80 7.81 -14.21 -2.50
N GLY A 81 6.76 -13.52 -2.93
CA GLY A 81 6.80 -12.12 -3.30
C GLY A 81 7.22 -11.20 -2.15
N LEU A 82 6.68 -11.41 -0.94
CA LEU A 82 7.10 -10.69 0.26
C LEU A 82 8.57 -10.93 0.60
N ALA A 83 9.04 -12.18 0.55
CA ALA A 83 10.45 -12.48 0.81
C ALA A 83 11.38 -11.79 -0.20
N ALA A 84 10.99 -11.75 -1.48
CA ALA A 84 11.74 -11.00 -2.50
C ALA A 84 11.72 -9.49 -2.24
N PHE A 85 10.60 -8.94 -1.77
CA PHE A 85 10.48 -7.53 -1.39
C PHE A 85 11.42 -7.19 -0.22
N ASP A 86 11.46 -8.03 0.82
CA ASP A 86 12.33 -7.85 1.99
C ASP A 86 13.82 -7.92 1.60
N GLN A 87 14.15 -8.74 0.61
CA GLN A 87 15.48 -8.82 0.00
C GLN A 87 15.78 -7.67 -0.98
N LYS A 88 14.86 -6.70 -1.13
CA LYS A 88 14.94 -5.59 -2.09
C LYS A 88 15.01 -6.03 -3.55
N ASN A 89 14.64 -7.27 -3.85
CA ASN A 89 14.54 -7.77 -5.22
C ASN A 89 13.15 -7.46 -5.77
N TYR A 90 12.92 -6.17 -6.01
CA TYR A 90 11.59 -5.63 -6.32
C TYR A 90 11.02 -6.18 -7.63
N GLN A 91 11.83 -6.47 -8.64
CA GLN A 91 11.37 -7.08 -9.90
C GLN A 91 10.81 -8.48 -9.64
N ILE A 92 11.50 -9.32 -8.86
CA ILE A 92 11.00 -10.64 -8.49
C ILE A 92 9.76 -10.52 -7.61
N ALA A 93 9.74 -9.56 -6.68
CA ALA A 93 8.57 -9.30 -5.85
C ALA A 93 7.32 -9.02 -6.70
N VAL A 94 7.40 -8.12 -7.70
CA VAL A 94 6.30 -7.84 -8.61
C VAL A 94 5.83 -9.10 -9.34
N VAL A 95 6.76 -9.88 -9.91
CA VAL A 95 6.45 -11.09 -10.68
C VAL A 95 5.75 -12.16 -9.84
N ASP A 96 6.15 -12.35 -8.59
CA ASP A 96 5.54 -13.37 -7.73
C ASP A 96 4.25 -12.86 -7.07
N LEU A 97 4.16 -11.60 -6.68
CA LEU A 97 2.93 -11.00 -6.14
C LEU A 97 1.83 -10.91 -7.19
N SER A 98 2.16 -10.70 -8.47
CA SER A 98 1.16 -10.63 -9.55
C SER A 98 0.46 -11.98 -9.82
N LYS A 99 1.01 -13.08 -9.29
CA LYS A 99 0.42 -14.42 -9.39
C LYS A 99 -0.56 -14.71 -8.25
N VAL A 100 -0.74 -13.78 -7.31
CA VAL A 100 -1.74 -13.93 -6.23
C VAL A 100 -3.14 -13.85 -6.86
N PRO A 101 -4.01 -14.87 -6.68
CA PRO A 101 -5.34 -14.87 -7.28
C PRO A 101 -6.22 -13.72 -6.79
N LEU A 102 -7.09 -13.18 -7.65
CA LEU A 102 -8.00 -12.08 -7.33
C LEU A 102 -8.91 -12.36 -6.12
N HIS A 103 -9.35 -13.61 -5.95
CA HIS A 103 -10.21 -14.05 -4.84
C HIS A 103 -9.43 -14.41 -3.57
N SER A 104 -8.09 -14.32 -3.60
CA SER A 104 -7.27 -14.56 -2.41
C SER A 104 -7.50 -13.46 -1.38
N PRO A 105 -7.58 -13.78 -0.07
CA PRO A 105 -7.59 -12.76 0.97
C PRO A 105 -6.31 -11.90 0.96
N ASP A 106 -5.20 -12.42 0.41
CA ASP A 106 -3.92 -11.72 0.31
C ASP A 106 -3.85 -10.78 -0.92
N TYR A 107 -4.86 -10.75 -1.81
CA TYR A 107 -4.77 -10.04 -3.09
C TYR A 107 -4.57 -8.52 -2.93
N ILE A 108 -5.37 -7.88 -2.07
CA ILE A 108 -5.28 -6.43 -1.84
C ILE A 108 -3.90 -6.06 -1.28
N GLU A 109 -3.39 -6.87 -0.35
CA GLU A 109 -2.06 -6.65 0.22
C GLU A 109 -0.96 -6.90 -0.83
N ALA A 110 -1.12 -7.90 -1.70
CA ALA A 110 -0.21 -8.13 -2.80
C ALA A 110 -0.14 -6.92 -3.75
N GLN A 111 -1.28 -6.31 -4.09
CA GLN A 111 -1.31 -5.09 -4.91
C GLN A 111 -0.58 -3.92 -4.24
N ARG A 112 -0.70 -3.75 -2.92
CA ARG A 112 0.05 -2.72 -2.17
C ARG A 112 1.55 -2.94 -2.26
N TYR A 113 2.03 -4.17 -2.09
CA TYR A 113 3.45 -4.47 -2.23
C TYR A 113 3.94 -4.38 -3.68
N ILE A 114 3.10 -4.65 -4.67
CA ILE A 114 3.42 -4.38 -6.10
C ILE A 114 3.64 -2.88 -6.30
N ASP A 115 2.73 -2.03 -5.81
CA ASP A 115 2.87 -0.58 -5.95
C ASP A 115 4.13 -0.05 -5.25
N ARG A 116 4.41 -0.51 -4.02
CA ARG A 116 5.65 -0.17 -3.32
C ARG A 116 6.91 -0.68 -4.05
N SER A 117 6.86 -1.88 -4.63
CA SER A 117 7.98 -2.43 -5.41
C SER A 117 8.25 -1.59 -6.65
N ASN A 118 7.20 -1.26 -7.40
CA ASN A 118 7.28 -0.40 -8.57
C ASN A 118 7.83 0.98 -8.22
N TYR A 119 7.43 1.55 -7.07
CA TYR A 119 7.99 2.81 -6.58
C TYR A 119 9.52 2.68 -6.41
N TYR A 120 10.00 1.66 -5.71
CA TYR A 120 11.46 1.51 -5.51
C TYR A 120 12.23 1.20 -6.80
N ILE A 121 11.62 0.51 -7.77
CA ILE A 121 12.20 0.34 -9.11
C ILE A 121 12.36 1.70 -9.79
N LEU A 122 11.33 2.56 -9.72
CA LEU A 122 11.37 3.91 -10.29
C LEU A 122 12.40 4.79 -9.59
N VAL A 123 12.52 4.72 -8.26
CA VAL A 123 13.56 5.44 -7.51
C VAL A 123 14.95 5.00 -7.96
N GLY A 124 15.18 3.70 -8.12
CA GLY A 124 16.47 3.19 -8.62
C GLY A 124 16.81 3.72 -10.01
N ARG A 125 15.81 3.83 -10.91
CA ARG A 125 16.00 4.44 -12.24
C ARG A 125 16.30 5.93 -12.14
N PHE A 126 15.56 6.66 -11.31
CA PHE A 126 15.72 8.10 -11.10
C PHE A 126 17.14 8.45 -10.59
N GLN A 127 17.68 7.65 -9.68
CA GLN A 127 19.04 7.84 -9.15
C GLN A 127 20.13 7.67 -10.22
N GLN A 128 19.88 6.86 -11.24
CA GLN A 128 20.84 6.54 -12.30
C GLN A 128 20.65 7.38 -13.57
N SER A 129 19.57 8.18 -13.64
CA SER A 129 19.17 8.83 -14.88
C SER A 129 19.80 10.22 -15.06
N SER A 130 19.90 10.63 -16.33
CA SER A 130 20.29 11.98 -16.74
C SER A 130 19.19 12.99 -16.40
N GLU A 131 19.51 14.29 -16.46
CA GLU A 131 18.57 15.39 -16.11
C GLU A 131 17.25 15.34 -16.91
N ILE A 132 17.31 15.08 -18.22
CA ILE A 132 16.12 15.01 -19.10
C ILE A 132 15.22 13.84 -18.69
N ASP A 133 15.81 12.68 -18.43
CA ASP A 133 15.09 11.48 -18.02
C ASP A 133 14.46 11.62 -16.62
N ARG A 134 15.07 12.44 -15.74
CA ARG A 134 14.57 12.68 -14.39
C ARG A 134 13.20 13.32 -14.38
N PHE A 135 12.91 14.24 -15.32
CA PHE A 135 11.61 14.90 -15.37
C PHE A 135 10.47 13.90 -15.57
N ILE A 136 10.63 12.96 -16.51
CA ILE A 136 9.64 11.90 -16.78
C ILE A 136 9.49 11.01 -15.55
N LEU A 137 10.61 10.60 -14.94
CA LEU A 137 10.60 9.74 -13.77
C LEU A 137 9.96 10.39 -12.54
N ILE A 138 10.13 11.71 -12.34
CA ILE A 138 9.44 12.46 -11.27
C ILE A 138 7.92 12.34 -11.44
N HIS A 139 7.41 12.46 -12.66
CA HIS A 139 5.98 12.33 -12.93
C HIS A 139 5.46 10.91 -12.59
N GLU A 140 6.19 9.87 -12.98
CA GLU A 140 5.84 8.49 -12.64
C GLU A 140 5.90 8.25 -11.12
N LEU A 141 6.92 8.78 -10.44
CA LEU A 141 7.10 8.68 -9.00
C LEU A 141 5.98 9.39 -8.23
N VAL A 142 5.56 10.56 -8.67
CA VAL A 142 4.44 11.28 -8.05
C VAL A 142 3.13 10.52 -8.25
N ASN A 143 2.86 10.01 -9.45
CA ASN A 143 1.65 9.24 -9.73
C ASN A 143 1.53 8.01 -8.83
N ILE A 144 2.62 7.25 -8.69
CA ILE A 144 2.60 6.05 -7.85
C ILE A 144 2.59 6.42 -6.36
N SER A 145 3.25 7.51 -5.94
CA SER A 145 3.16 8.01 -4.56
C SER A 145 1.74 8.42 -4.19
N ASN A 146 1.02 9.09 -5.10
CA ASN A 146 -0.39 9.41 -4.93
C ASN A 146 -1.27 8.15 -4.85
N LYS A 147 -0.99 7.14 -5.69
CA LYS A 147 -1.69 5.84 -5.65
C LYS A 147 -1.49 5.11 -4.32
N ILE A 148 -0.26 5.10 -3.80
CA ILE A 148 0.06 4.45 -2.51
C ILE A 148 -0.56 5.26 -1.36
N GLY A 149 -0.50 6.58 -1.42
CA GLY A 149 -1.15 7.47 -0.48
C GLY A 149 -0.59 7.41 0.94
N GLU A 150 0.61 6.88 1.17
CA GLU A 150 1.27 6.95 2.48
C GLU A 150 2.18 8.18 2.56
N SER A 151 2.23 8.84 3.72
CA SER A 151 2.96 10.10 3.91
C SER A 151 4.40 10.03 3.45
N LYS A 152 5.10 8.92 3.75
CA LYS A 152 6.49 8.71 3.34
C LYS A 152 6.69 8.93 1.83
N PHE A 153 5.95 8.21 0.98
CA PHE A 153 6.13 8.28 -0.47
C PHE A 153 5.71 9.64 -1.04
N LEU A 154 4.69 10.27 -0.45
CA LEU A 154 4.26 11.61 -0.83
C LEU A 154 5.34 12.65 -0.51
N LEU A 155 5.91 12.60 0.69
CA LEU A 155 6.99 13.50 1.12
C LEU A 155 8.24 13.31 0.26
N ASP A 156 8.63 12.07 -0.02
CA ASP A 156 9.76 11.75 -0.91
C ASP A 156 9.50 12.29 -2.33
N SER A 157 8.26 12.21 -2.82
CA SER A 157 7.90 12.76 -4.13
C SER A 157 7.96 14.29 -4.18
N LEU A 158 7.65 14.98 -3.07
CA LEU A 158 7.83 16.42 -2.96
C LEU A 158 9.32 16.81 -3.01
N ASP A 159 10.22 16.03 -2.38
CA ASP A 159 11.68 16.25 -2.47
C ASP A 159 12.17 16.10 -3.93
N MET A 160 11.65 15.10 -4.65
CA MET A 160 12.00 14.86 -6.05
C MET A 160 11.49 15.99 -6.95
N ILE A 161 10.27 16.48 -6.73
CA ILE A 161 9.74 17.66 -7.44
C ILE A 161 10.62 18.87 -7.17
N LYS A 162 10.97 19.14 -5.91
CA LYS A 162 11.84 20.26 -5.53
C LYS A 162 13.19 20.18 -6.24
N THR A 163 13.82 19.01 -6.21
CA THR A 163 15.08 18.75 -6.93
C THR A 163 14.92 19.02 -8.43
N GLY A 164 13.81 18.59 -9.03
CA GLY A 164 13.50 18.85 -10.43
C GLY A 164 13.32 20.34 -10.74
N ILE A 165 12.70 21.11 -9.84
CA ILE A 165 12.53 22.55 -9.99
C ILE A 165 13.89 23.25 -9.94
N ASP A 166 14.74 22.87 -8.99
CA ASP A 166 16.06 23.48 -8.78
C ASP A 166 17.03 23.20 -9.92
N THR A 167 16.82 22.09 -10.63
CA THR A 167 17.66 21.66 -11.76
C THR A 167 17.01 21.92 -13.11
N SER A 168 15.78 22.44 -13.15
CA SER A 168 15.05 22.69 -14.39
C SER A 168 15.74 23.75 -15.25
N SER A 169 15.89 23.46 -16.54
CA SER A 169 16.49 24.36 -17.53
C SER A 169 15.46 25.21 -18.28
N SER A 170 14.15 25.07 -18.00
CA SER A 170 13.10 25.83 -18.68
C SER A 170 11.92 26.19 -17.79
N ASN A 171 11.33 27.37 -18.02
CA ASN A 171 10.10 27.80 -17.33
C ASN A 171 8.93 26.82 -17.53
N LYS A 172 8.87 26.16 -18.69
CA LYS A 172 7.85 25.14 -18.96
C LYS A 172 7.99 23.94 -18.03
N GLN A 173 9.19 23.37 -17.90
CA GLN A 173 9.43 22.25 -16.98
C GLN A 173 9.16 22.65 -15.52
N THR A 174 9.60 23.84 -15.12
CA THR A 174 9.32 24.35 -13.77
C THR A 174 7.82 24.47 -13.53
N LYS A 175 7.07 24.98 -14.49
CA LYS A 175 5.60 25.08 -14.41
C LYS A 175 4.94 23.71 -14.28
N ASP A 176 5.36 22.74 -15.09
CA ASP A 176 4.83 21.38 -15.05
C ASP A 176 5.12 20.70 -13.70
N LEU A 177 6.30 20.91 -13.12
CA LEU A 177 6.66 20.42 -11.79
C LEU A 177 5.86 21.11 -10.67
N ILE A 178 5.59 22.41 -10.78
CA ILE A 178 4.70 23.12 -9.85
C ILE A 178 3.27 22.59 -9.94
N ASN A 179 2.77 22.29 -11.14
CA ASN A 179 1.46 21.66 -11.32
C ASN A 179 1.42 20.28 -10.67
N LEU A 180 2.51 19.52 -10.81
CA LEU A 180 2.66 18.20 -10.20
C LEU A 180 2.66 18.30 -8.67
N LEU A 181 3.35 19.27 -8.08
CA LEU A 181 3.27 19.57 -6.64
C LEU A 181 1.83 19.91 -6.22
N GLY A 182 1.15 20.76 -7.00
CA GLY A 182 -0.26 21.09 -6.81
C GLY A 182 -1.16 19.85 -6.77
N SER A 183 -0.90 18.87 -7.65
CA SER A 183 -1.66 17.61 -7.67
C SER A 183 -1.45 16.77 -6.40
N VAL A 184 -0.22 16.71 -5.87
CA VAL A 184 0.09 15.98 -4.64
C VAL A 184 -0.72 16.54 -3.47
N VAL A 185 -0.75 17.85 -3.31
CA VAL A 185 -1.46 18.50 -2.19
C VAL A 185 -2.98 18.47 -2.36
N ALA A 186 -3.48 18.57 -3.60
CA ALA A 186 -4.91 18.50 -3.87
C ALA A 186 -5.50 17.10 -3.61
N LEU A 187 -4.74 16.05 -3.91
CA LEU A 187 -5.16 14.66 -3.72
C LEU A 187 -4.97 14.16 -2.28
N ASN A 188 -4.17 14.84 -1.45
CA ASN A 188 -3.79 14.36 -0.13
C ASN A 188 -3.89 15.46 0.94
N LYS A 189 -4.77 15.29 1.92
CA LYS A 189 -5.01 16.26 3.01
C LYS A 189 -4.14 16.07 4.25
N LYS A 190 -2.95 15.51 4.09
CA LYS A 190 -2.09 15.19 5.24
C LYS A 190 -1.32 16.44 5.68
N PRO A 191 -1.44 16.88 6.96
CA PRO A 191 -0.84 18.12 7.42
C PRO A 191 0.67 18.22 7.15
N GLU A 192 1.41 17.11 7.31
CA GLU A 192 2.84 17.06 7.07
C GLU A 192 3.22 17.23 5.59
N VAL A 193 2.38 16.73 4.67
CA VAL A 193 2.57 16.87 3.22
C VAL A 193 2.27 18.31 2.80
N HIS A 194 1.17 18.87 3.30
CA HIS A 194 0.77 20.26 3.07
C HIS A 194 1.81 21.24 3.61
N GLN A 195 2.28 21.04 4.84
CA GLN A 195 3.29 21.89 5.47
C GLN A 195 4.60 21.87 4.68
N LYS A 196 5.06 20.68 4.25
CA LYS A 196 6.29 20.56 3.47
C LYS A 196 6.17 21.25 2.12
N ALA A 197 5.07 21.06 1.41
CA ALA A 197 4.80 21.74 0.15
C ALA A 197 4.73 23.25 0.31
N LEU A 198 4.05 23.74 1.35
CA LEU A 198 3.96 25.17 1.66
C LEU A 198 5.35 25.76 1.95
N ASN A 199 6.16 25.07 2.74
CA ASN A 199 7.52 25.53 3.06
C ASN A 199 8.39 25.66 1.80
N TYR A 200 8.28 24.74 0.85
CA TYR A 200 9.01 24.83 -0.42
C TYR A 200 8.59 26.04 -1.24
N LEU A 201 7.28 26.23 -1.42
CA LEU A 201 6.77 27.35 -2.19
C LEU A 201 7.12 28.71 -1.56
N LEU A 202 7.18 28.78 -0.22
CA LEU A 202 7.56 29.99 0.50
C LEU A 202 9.07 30.26 0.49
N THR A 203 9.90 29.22 0.54
CA THR A 203 11.37 29.36 0.56
C THR A 203 11.86 30.03 -0.73
N ASP A 204 11.36 29.60 -1.88
CA ASP A 204 11.77 30.12 -3.19
C ASP A 204 10.74 31.10 -3.78
N PHE A 205 9.88 31.68 -2.92
CA PHE A 205 8.76 32.50 -3.37
C PHE A 205 9.20 33.67 -4.24
N GLY A 206 10.31 34.34 -3.91
CA GLY A 206 10.83 35.45 -4.71
C GLY A 206 11.14 35.03 -6.15
N GLN A 207 11.82 33.90 -6.33
CA GLN A 207 12.14 33.35 -7.65
C GLN A 207 10.87 33.02 -8.44
N PHE A 208 9.88 32.38 -7.82
CA PHE A 208 8.61 32.08 -8.48
C PHE A 208 7.80 33.33 -8.77
N TYR A 209 7.87 34.34 -7.89
CA TYR A 209 7.17 35.59 -8.07
C TYR A 209 7.69 36.31 -9.30
N ASP A 210 9.00 36.37 -9.54
CA ASP A 210 9.53 37.06 -10.71
C ASP A 210 9.16 36.40 -12.04
N GLN A 211 8.75 35.12 -12.03
CA GLN A 211 8.33 34.37 -13.22
C GLN A 211 6.82 34.52 -13.49
N THR A 212 6.45 35.42 -14.40
CA THR A 212 5.04 35.75 -14.74
C THR A 212 4.19 34.55 -15.17
N GLU A 213 4.80 33.55 -15.82
CA GLU A 213 4.10 32.34 -16.29
C GLU A 213 3.75 31.33 -15.18
N ILE A 214 4.45 31.39 -14.04
CA ILE A 214 4.36 30.43 -12.94
C ILE A 214 3.68 31.06 -11.71
N ARG A 215 3.93 32.36 -11.49
CA ARG A 215 3.42 33.15 -10.36
C ARG A 215 1.94 32.90 -10.02
N PRO A 216 0.98 32.90 -10.97
CA PRO A 216 -0.43 32.69 -10.64
C PRO A 216 -0.68 31.32 -9.99
N GLN A 217 -0.04 30.28 -10.51
CA GLN A 217 -0.21 28.91 -10.03
C GLN A 217 0.37 28.74 -8.62
N VAL A 218 1.56 29.30 -8.36
CA VAL A 218 2.19 29.24 -7.05
C VAL A 218 1.35 29.97 -6.00
N LEU A 219 0.85 31.17 -6.33
CA LEU A 219 -0.04 31.92 -5.43
C LEU A 219 -1.32 31.15 -5.11
N GLN A 220 -1.92 30.50 -6.12
CA GLN A 220 -3.10 29.66 -5.92
C GLN A 220 -2.81 28.52 -4.95
N ILE A 221 -1.72 27.76 -5.17
CA ILE A 221 -1.37 26.62 -4.31
C ILE A 221 -1.07 27.08 -2.88
N ILE A 222 -0.29 28.15 -2.70
CA ILE A 222 -0.01 28.73 -1.37
C ILE A 222 -1.32 29.14 -0.68
N GLY A 223 -2.22 29.79 -1.41
CA GLY A 223 -3.53 30.20 -0.90
C GLY A 223 -4.34 29.01 -0.39
N THR A 224 -4.45 27.95 -1.20
CA THR A 224 -5.13 26.70 -0.82
C THR A 224 -4.52 26.09 0.44
N LEU A 225 -3.19 25.91 0.46
CA LEU A 225 -2.49 25.31 1.59
C LEU A 225 -2.67 26.11 2.88
N LYS A 226 -2.58 27.44 2.82
CA LYS A 226 -2.78 28.29 4.01
C LYS A 226 -4.21 28.21 4.56
N MET A 227 -5.21 28.13 3.69
CA MET A 227 -6.61 27.99 4.12
C MET A 227 -6.90 26.63 4.74
N GLU A 228 -6.21 25.56 4.33
CA GLU A 228 -6.34 24.22 4.93
C GLU A 228 -5.58 24.08 6.26
N HIS A 229 -4.65 24.98 6.55
CA HIS A 229 -3.92 25.09 7.82
C HIS A 229 -4.58 26.02 8.86
N MET A 230 -5.68 26.69 8.50
CA MET A 230 -6.51 27.51 9.41
C MET A 230 -7.66 26.69 10.01
#